data_AF-A0A7C1HN65-F1
#
_entry.id   AF-A0A7C1HN65-F1
#
_cell.length_a   1.000
_cell.length_b   1.000
_cell.length_c   1.000
_cell.angle_alpha   90.00
_cell.angle_beta   90.00
_cell.angle_gamma   90.00
#
_symmetry.space_group_name_H-M   'P 1'
#
loop_
_entity.id
_entity.type
_entity.pdbx_description
1 polymer ?
#
loop_
_entity_poly.entity_id
_entity_poly.type
_entity_poly.pdbx_seq_one_letter_code
_entity_poly.pdbx_strand_id
1 'polypeptide(L)'
;MKPSDLLYIGLGAAFMAKEKIEAQLKDLEQLGTISREELTKFLDEAGQRAKQEKEALDARIREIVTEAIRETGLATKEDIAEIKALLERRNGS
;
A
#
# COMPACT_ATOMS: atom_id res chain seq x y z
N MET A 1 4.72 -4.67 19.76
CA MET A 1 5.24 -4.63 18.38
C MET A 1 4.82 -3.29 17.78
N LYS A 2 5.74 -2.53 17.21
CA LYS A 2 5.44 -1.20 16.65
C LYS A 2 4.83 -1.35 15.25
N PRO A 3 3.97 -0.43 14.78
CA PRO A 3 3.46 -0.46 13.40
C PRO A 3 4.57 -0.48 12.33
N SER A 4 5.72 0.12 12.62
CA SER A 4 6.93 0.06 11.78
C SER A 4 7.43 -1.36 11.55
N ASP A 5 7.33 -2.23 12.55
CA ASP A 5 7.88 -3.59 12.50
C ASP A 5 7.08 -4.46 11.52
N LEU A 6 5.75 -4.25 11.46
CA LEU A 6 4.87 -4.96 10.51
C LEU A 6 5.13 -4.53 9.06
N LEU A 7 5.39 -3.24 8.85
CA LEU A 7 5.79 -2.68 7.56
C LEU A 7 7.11 -3.29 7.07
N TYR A 8 8.12 -3.41 7.94
CA TYR A 8 9.40 -4.03 7.58
C TYR A 8 9.27 -5.52 7.27
N ILE A 9 8.46 -6.26 8.03
CA ILE A 9 8.19 -7.68 7.75
C ILE A 9 7.50 -7.84 6.38
N GLY A 10 6.49 -7.01 6.10
CA GLY A 10 5.81 -7.01 4.80
C GLY A 10 6.74 -6.72 3.63
N LEU A 11 7.60 -5.71 3.77
CA LEU A 11 8.62 -5.37 2.77
C LEU A 11 9.63 -6.51 2.57
N GLY A 12 10.12 -7.12 3.65
CA GLY A 12 11.04 -8.25 3.57
C GLY A 12 10.43 -9.46 2.86
N ALA A 13 9.18 -9.79 3.18
CA ALA A 13 8.45 -10.88 2.52
C ALA A 13 8.24 -10.63 1.03
N ALA A 14 7.87 -9.40 0.64
CA ALA A 14 7.72 -9.00 -0.75
C ALA A 14 9.04 -9.09 -1.54
N PHE A 15 10.16 -8.71 -0.91
CA PHE A 15 11.49 -8.77 -1.55
C PHE A 15 11.92 -10.22 -1.83
N MET A 16 11.75 -11.12 -0.86
CA MET A 16 12.04 -12.55 -1.05
C MET A 16 11.16 -13.18 -2.14
N ALA A 17 9.88 -12.81 -2.20
CA ALA A 17 8.98 -13.29 -3.24
C ALA A 17 9.45 -12.86 -4.65
N LYS A 18 9.88 -11.60 -4.78
CA LYS A 18 10.45 -11.06 -6.02
C LYS A 18 11.68 -11.85 -6.47
N GLU A 19 12.65 -12.05 -5.58
CA GLU A 19 13.88 -12.81 -5.89
C GLU A 19 13.57 -14.23 -6.37
N LYS A 20 12.61 -14.91 -5.74
CA LYS A 20 12.21 -16.27 -6.13
C LYS A 20 11.57 -16.31 -7.52
N ILE A 21 10.75 -15.32 -7.86
CA ILE A 21 10.12 -15.23 -9.19
C ILE A 21 11.18 -14.96 -10.26
N GLU A 22 12.10 -14.02 -10.02
CA GLU A 22 13.20 -13.71 -10.95
C GLU A 22 14.09 -14.93 -11.21
N ALA A 23 14.41 -15.71 -10.17
CA ALA A 23 15.17 -16.96 -10.31
C ALA A 23 14.45 -17.99 -11.18
N GLN A 24 13.15 -18.23 -10.92
CA GLN A 24 12.37 -19.19 -11.72
C GLN A 24 12.24 -18.77 -13.19
N LEU A 25 12.04 -17.48 -13.45
CA LEU A 25 11.98 -16.96 -14.82
C LEU A 25 13.31 -17.14 -15.56
N LYS A 26 14.43 -16.91 -14.87
CA LYS A 26 15.77 -17.13 -15.42
C LYS A 26 16.04 -18.61 -15.71
N ASP A 27 15.59 -19.51 -14.85
CA ASP A 27 15.70 -20.95 -15.07
C ASP A 27 14.91 -21.39 -16.31
N LEU A 28 13.69 -20.86 -16.49
CA LEU A 28 12.85 -21.13 -17.66
C LEU A 28 13.43 -20.58 -18.97
N GLU A 29 14.12 -19.43 -18.92
CA GLU A 29 14.89 -18.88 -20.06
C GLU A 29 16.06 -19.82 -20.42
N GLN A 30 16.84 -20.25 -19.42
CA GLN A 30 18.01 -21.11 -19.63
C GLN A 30 17.64 -22.49 -20.19
N LEU A 31 16.50 -23.03 -19.78
CA LEU A 31 15.98 -24.31 -20.27
C LEU A 31 15.40 -24.20 -21.70
N GLY A 32 15.30 -22.99 -22.28
CA GLY A 32 14.71 -22.76 -23.60
C GLY A 32 13.20 -23.03 -23.67
N THR A 33 12.57 -23.25 -22.51
CA THR A 33 11.13 -23.52 -22.36
C THR A 33 10.25 -22.32 -22.63
N ILE A 34 10.81 -21.11 -22.60
CA ILE A 34 10.11 -19.86 -22.88
C ILE A 34 11.05 -18.95 -23.66
N SER A 35 10.50 -18.21 -24.62
CA SER A 35 11.27 -17.23 -25.40
C SER A 35 11.50 -15.93 -24.63
N ARG A 36 12.50 -15.15 -25.04
CA ARG A 36 12.73 -13.81 -24.49
C ARG A 36 11.56 -12.85 -24.72
N GLU A 37 10.89 -12.95 -25.87
CA GLU A 37 9.68 -12.17 -26.14
C GLU A 37 8.55 -12.52 -25.16
N GLU A 38 8.31 -13.80 -24.89
CA GLU A 38 7.28 -14.24 -23.93
C GLU A 38 7.59 -13.80 -22.50
N LEU A 39 8.86 -13.87 -22.08
CA LEU A 39 9.32 -13.35 -20.80
C LEU A 39 9.07 -11.85 -20.66
N THR A 40 9.41 -11.09 -21.70
CA THR A 40 9.23 -9.63 -21.71
C THR A 40 7.75 -9.28 -21.59
N LYS A 41 6.90 -9.97 -22.37
CA LYS A 41 5.45 -9.79 -22.32
C LYS A 41 4.86 -10.13 -20.95
N PHE A 42 5.31 -11.23 -20.34
CA PHE A 42 4.87 -11.63 -19.00
C PHE A 42 5.25 -10.59 -17.94
N LEU A 43 6.48 -10.05 -17.99
CA LEU A 43 6.94 -9.01 -17.07
C LEU A 43 6.14 -7.71 -17.25
N ASP A 44 5.83 -7.33 -18.48
CA ASP A 44 5.02 -6.14 -18.77
C ASP A 44 3.59 -6.29 -18.26
N GLU A 45 2.94 -7.45 -18.50
CA GLU A 45 1.60 -7.75 -17.99
C GLU A 45 1.58 -7.79 -16.46
N ALA A 46 2.58 -8.42 -15.83
CA ALA A 46 2.75 -8.43 -14.38
C ALA A 46 2.95 -7.01 -13.82
N GLY A 47 3.73 -6.17 -14.49
CA GLY A 47 3.96 -4.78 -14.12
C GLY A 47 2.68 -3.92 -14.21
N GLN A 48 1.88 -4.11 -15.26
CA GLN A 48 0.58 -3.43 -15.40
C GLN A 48 -0.39 -3.84 -14.29
N ARG A 49 -0.49 -5.15 -14.02
CA ARG A 49 -1.35 -5.65 -12.94
C ARG A 49 -0.90 -5.17 -11.58
N ALA A 50 0.41 -5.16 -11.32
CA ALA A 50 0.97 -4.64 -10.08
C ALA A 50 0.64 -3.16 -9.85
N LYS A 51 0.61 -2.33 -10.91
CA LYS A 51 0.20 -0.92 -10.80
C LYS A 51 -1.27 -0.79 -10.39
N GLN A 52 -2.17 -1.58 -10.98
CA GLN A 52 -3.60 -1.56 -10.64
C GLN A 52 -3.84 -2.01 -9.19
N GLU A 53 -3.21 -3.11 -8.78
CA GLU A 53 -3.31 -3.64 -7.42
C GLU A 53 -2.72 -2.67 -6.38
N LYS A 54 -1.67 -1.92 -6.74
CA LYS A 54 -1.09 -0.91 -5.86
C LYS A 54 -2.08 0.21 -5.53
N GLU A 55 -2.82 0.73 -6.50
CA GLU A 55 -3.81 1.80 -6.25
C GLU A 55 -4.91 1.33 -5.29
N ALA A 56 -5.41 0.10 -5.49
CA ALA A 56 -6.39 -0.52 -4.60
C ALA A 56 -5.82 -0.72 -3.19
N LEU A 57 -4.57 -1.17 -3.08
CA LEU A 57 -3.88 -1.35 -1.80
C LEU A 57 -3.68 0.00 -1.08
N ASP A 58 -3.25 1.04 -1.80
CA ASP A 58 -3.06 2.39 -1.25
C ASP A 58 -4.38 2.99 -0.73
N ALA A 59 -5.50 2.73 -1.41
CA ALA A 59 -6.83 3.13 -0.95
C ALA A 59 -7.22 2.38 0.33
N ARG A 60 -7.01 1.06 0.37
CA ARG A 60 -7.32 0.21 1.53
C ARG A 60 -6.47 0.56 2.75
N ILE A 61 -5.18 0.84 2.57
CA ILE A 61 -4.30 1.29 3.66
C ILE A 61 -4.82 2.62 4.25
N ARG A 62 -5.22 3.57 3.39
CA ARG A 62 -5.79 4.85 3.84
C ARG A 62 -7.06 4.65 4.65
N GLU A 63 -7.93 3.75 4.20
CA GLU A 63 -9.17 3.41 4.91
C GLU A 63 -8.87 2.83 6.30
N ILE A 64 -8.02 1.80 6.37
CA ILE A 64 -7.61 1.15 7.63
C ILE A 64 -7.02 2.17 8.61
N VAL A 65 -6.13 3.05 8.13
CA VAL A 65 -5.51 4.08 8.98
C VAL A 65 -6.55 5.09 9.47
N THR A 66 -7.47 5.50 8.60
CA THR A 66 -8.54 6.45 8.95
C THR A 66 -9.49 5.85 9.99
N GLU A 67 -9.86 4.58 9.81
CA GLU A 67 -10.71 3.84 10.73
C GLU A 67 -10.02 3.66 12.09
N ALA A 68 -8.77 3.22 12.12
CA ALA A 68 -8.00 3.10 13.35
C ALA A 68 -7.89 4.43 14.11
N ILE A 69 -7.71 5.56 13.41
CA ILE A 69 -7.69 6.89 14.04
C ILE A 69 -9.07 7.22 14.64
N ARG A 70 -10.16 6.96 13.92
CA ARG A 70 -11.54 7.19 14.43
C ARG A 70 -11.83 6.36 15.67
N GLU A 71 -11.44 5.09 15.68
CA GLU A 71 -11.65 4.17 16.81
C GLU A 71 -10.90 4.61 18.08
N THR A 72 -9.78 5.33 17.94
CA THR A 72 -9.03 5.85 19.09
C THR A 72 -9.67 7.06 19.78
N GLY A 73 -10.75 7.61 19.23
CA GLY A 73 -11.42 8.79 19.76
C GLY A 73 -10.64 10.10 19.58
N LEU A 74 -9.65 10.12 18.69
CA LEU A 74 -8.90 11.32 18.35
C LEU A 74 -9.76 12.29 17.55
N ALA A 75 -9.89 13.53 18.04
CA ALA A 75 -10.56 14.60 17.31
C ALA A 75 -9.79 14.93 16.02
N THR A 76 -10.51 14.97 14.91
CA THR A 76 -10.00 15.37 13.59
C THR A 76 -9.77 16.89 13.52
N LYS A 77 -9.10 17.35 12.46
CA LYS A 77 -8.90 18.80 12.25
C LYS A 77 -10.24 19.51 12.04
N GLU A 78 -11.17 18.83 11.39
CA GLU A 78 -12.54 19.26 11.16
C GLU A 78 -13.28 19.43 12.49
N ASP A 79 -13.19 18.44 13.39
CA ASP A 79 -13.79 18.52 14.74
C ASP A 79 -13.23 19.73 15.51
N ILE A 80 -11.92 19.99 15.41
CA ILE A 80 -11.28 21.15 16.06
C ILE A 80 -11.75 22.47 15.45
N ALA A 81 -11.92 22.54 14.13
CA ALA A 81 -12.41 23.73 13.44
C ALA A 81 -13.86 24.05 13.83
N GLU A 82 -14.70 23.03 13.91
CA GLU A 82 -16.09 23.17 14.36
C GLU A 82 -16.16 23.68 15.81
N ILE A 83 -15.35 23.12 16.71
CA ILE A 83 -15.25 23.60 18.10
C ILE A 83 -14.81 25.07 18.16
N LYS A 84 -13.82 25.48 17.35
CA LYS A 84 -13.37 26.89 17.31
C LYS A 84 -14.48 27.83 16.85
N ALA A 85 -15.21 27.47 15.79
CA ALA A 85 -16.31 28.28 15.28
C ALA A 85 -17.44 28.45 16.33
N LEU A 86 -17.73 27.39 17.08
CA LEU A 86 -18.70 27.44 18.19
C LEU A 86 -18.23 28.36 19.33
N LEU A 87 -16.94 28.33 19.68
CA LEU A 87 -16.36 29.20 20.70
C LEU A 87 -16.36 30.68 20.28
N GLU A 88 -16.05 30.97 19.02
CA GLU A 88 -16.07 32.33 18.48
C GLU A 88 -17.49 32.91 18.48
N ARG A 89 -18.50 32.13 18.08
CA ARG A 89 -19.92 32.55 18.19
C ARG A 89 -20.33 32.84 19.63
N ARG A 90 -19.88 32.01 20.58
CA ARG A 90 -20.23 32.16 22.00
C ARG A 90 -19.56 33.38 22.65
N ASN A 91 -18.33 33.72 22.26
CA ASN A 91 -17.60 34.87 22.80
C ASN A 91 -17.98 36.21 22.13
N GLY A 92 -18.74 36.17 21.04
CA GLY A 92 -19.27 37.35 20.34
C GLY A 92 -20.69 37.77 20.76
N SER A 93 -21.26 37.16 21.82
CA SER A 93 -22.54 37.54 22.47
C SER A 93 -22.28 37.99 23.90
#